data_AF-N1UE02-F1
#
_entry.id   AF-N1UE02-F1
#
_cell.length_a   1.000
_cell.length_b   1.000
_cell.length_c   1.000
_cell.angle_alpha   90.00
_cell.angle_beta   90.00
_cell.angle_gamma   90.00
#
_symmetry.space_group_name_H-M   'P 1'
#
loop_
_entity.id
_entity.type
_entity.pdbx_description
1 polymer ?
#
loop_
_entity_poly.entity_id
_entity_poly.type
_entity_poly.pdbx_seq_one_letter_code
_entity_poly.pdbx_strand_id
1 'polypeptide(L)' 'MNLSEELDSIYQEAIQKISSSISEEDLDRNKNDFIGKKGKLTAVLKNVASLSIEEKRP' A
#
# COMPACT_ATOMS: atom_id res chain seq x y z
N MET A 1 13.33 -0.61 7.50
CA MET A 1 12.96 -0.10 6.16
C MET A 1 12.62 1.36 6.31
N ASN A 2 13.14 2.20 5.43
CA ASN A 2 12.66 3.58 5.32
C ASN A 2 11.30 3.59 4.58
N LEU A 3 10.58 4.71 4.62
CA LEU A 3 9.26 4.83 3.99
C LEU A 3 9.29 4.51 2.50
N SER A 4 10.37 4.85 1.79
CA SER A 4 10.51 4.58 0.35
C SER A 4 10.56 3.08 0.08
N GLU A 5 11.35 2.33 0.85
CA GLU A 5 11.46 0.87 0.70
C GLU A 5 10.14 0.15 1.00
N GLU A 6 9.39 0.65 1.99
CA GLU A 6 8.06 0.10 2.32
C GLU A 6 7.06 0.36 1.18
N LEU A 7 7.05 1.57 0.61
CA LEU A 7 6.20 1.91 -0.53
C LEU A 7 6.55 1.10 -1.79
N ASP A 8 7.84 0.94 -2.08
CA ASP A 8 8.31 0.12 -3.20
C ASP A 8 7.92 -1.35 -3.02
N SER A 9 8.04 -1.87 -1.79
CA SER A 9 7.61 -3.24 -1.49
C SER A 9 6.10 -3.42 -1.70
N ILE A 10 5.28 -2.48 -1.23
CA ILE A 10 3.83 -2.51 -1.43
C ILE A 10 3.48 -2.44 -2.92
N TYR A 11 4.20 -1.60 -3.68
CA TYR A 11 4.00 -1.46 -5.12
C TYR A 11 4.30 -2.75 -5.87
N GLN A 12 5.47 -3.36 -5.64
CA GLN A 12 5.86 -4.61 -6.30
C GLN A 12 4.89 -5.76 -5.95
N GLU A 13 4.49 -5.86 -4.68
CA GLU A 13 3.52 -6.86 -4.25
C GLU A 13 2.16 -6.68 -4.95
N ALA A 14 1.68 -5.44 -5.05
CA ALA A 14 0.42 -5.13 -5.71
C ALA A 14 0.45 -5.50 -7.20
N ILE A 15 1.53 -5.15 -7.92
CA ILE A 15 1.71 -5.48 -9.34
C ILE A 15 1.71 -7.00 -9.54
N GLN A 16 2.43 -7.74 -8.69
CA GLN A 16 2.47 -9.20 -8.76
C GLN A 16 1.08 -9.80 -8.53
N LYS A 17 0.35 -9.35 -7.51
CA LYS A 17 -0.98 -9.86 -7.16
C LYS A 17 -2.01 -9.57 -8.25
N ILE A 18 -2.02 -8.36 -8.79
CA ILE A 18 -2.88 -7.97 -9.91
C ILE A 18 -2.58 -8.83 -11.14
N SER A 19 -1.30 -9.00 -11.49
CA SER A 19 -0.89 -9.81 -12.65
C SER A 19 -1.23 -11.29 -12.50
N SER A 20 -1.33 -11.79 -11.26
CA SER A 20 -1.72 -13.18 -10.96
C SER A 20 -3.22 -13.39 -10.75
N SER A 21 -4.03 -12.32 -10.80
CA SER A 21 -5.47 -12.42 -10.57
C SER A 21 -6.16 -13.05 -11.77
N ILE A 22 -7.03 -14.04 -11.53
CA ILE A 22 -7.72 -14.80 -12.59
C ILE A 22 -9.22 -14.54 -12.63
N SER A 23 -9.75 -13.72 -11.72
CA SER A 23 -11.15 -13.34 -11.67
C SER A 23 -11.33 -11.88 -11.25
N GLU A 24 -12.52 -11.35 -11.50
CA GLU A 24 -12.89 -9.99 -11.08
C GLU A 24 -12.96 -9.88 -9.54
N GLU A 25 -13.42 -10.93 -8.86
CA GLU A 25 -13.43 -10.99 -7.39
C GLU A 25 -12.02 -10.96 -6.80
N ASP A 26 -11.05 -11.64 -7.43
CA ASP A 26 -9.65 -11.58 -7.02
C ASP A 26 -9.07 -10.17 -7.20
N LEU A 27 -9.40 -9.50 -8.30
CA LEU A 27 -9.00 -8.11 -8.55
C LEU A 27 -9.60 -7.15 -7.53
N ASP A 28 -10.90 -7.26 -7.20
CA ASP A 28 -11.52 -6.38 -6.21
C ASP A 28 -11.01 -6.67 -4.79
N ARG A 29 -10.76 -7.93 -4.44
CA ARG A 29 -10.09 -8.27 -3.17
C ARG A 29 -8.71 -7.64 -3.09
N ASN A 30 -7.86 -7.86 -4.10
CA ASN A 30 -6.51 -7.31 -4.14
C ASN A 30 -6.54 -5.77 -4.08
N LYS A 31 -7.43 -5.12 -4.83
CA LYS A 31 -7.67 -3.68 -4.75
C LYS A 31 -8.00 -3.23 -3.32
N ASN A 32 -8.93 -3.91 -2.64
CA ASN A 32 -9.30 -3.57 -1.27
C ASN A 32 -8.14 -3.78 -0.28
N ASP A 33 -7.30 -4.80 -0.48
CA ASP A 33 -6.14 -5.10 0.36
C ASP A 33 -5.00 -4.07 0.24
N PHE A 34 -4.86 -3.40 -0.90
CA PHE A 34 -3.82 -2.37 -1.10
C PHE A 34 -4.34 -0.95 -0.86
N ILE A 35 -5.46 -0.57 -1.49
CA ILE A 35 -5.97 0.81 -1.51
C ILE A 35 -7.31 0.99 -0.78
N GLY A 36 -7.86 -0.06 -0.18
CA GLY A 36 -9.10 0.03 0.61
C GLY A 36 -8.92 0.80 1.92
N LYS A 37 -10.01 0.94 2.69
CA LYS A 37 -10.01 1.67 3.97
C LYS A 37 -9.01 1.13 5.01
N LYS A 38 -8.75 -0.18 4.93
CA LYS A 38 -7.77 -0.92 5.74
C LYS A 38 -6.60 -1.45 4.89
N GLY A 39 -6.48 -0.97 3.65
CA GLY A 39 -5.44 -1.44 2.74
C GLY A 39 -4.05 -1.01 3.20
N LYS A 40 -3.04 -1.75 2.74
CA LYS A 40 -1.63 -1.55 3.12
C LYS A 40 -1.16 -0.11 2.88
N LEU A 41 -1.44 0.45 1.70
CA LEU A 41 -1.05 1.82 1.38
C LEU A 41 -1.78 2.84 2.28
N THR A 42 -3.07 2.63 2.52
CA THR A 42 -3.86 3.49 3.42
C THR A 42 -3.30 3.48 4.84
N ALA A 43 -2.82 2.34 5.33
CA ALA A 43 -2.20 2.24 6.65
C ALA A 43 -0.89 3.02 6.73
N VAL A 44 -0.01 2.86 5.73
CA VAL A 44 1.24 3.62 5.64
C VAL A 44 0.97 5.12 5.59
N LEU A 45 0.04 5.57 4.74
CA LEU A 45 -0.32 7.00 4.64
C LEU A 45 -0.90 7.56 5.95
N LYS A 46 -1.67 6.78 6.71
CA LYS A 46 -2.16 7.18 8.04
C LYS A 46 -1.03 7.33 9.03
N ASN A 47 -0.08 6.40 9.03
CA ASN A 47 1.11 6.48 9.88
C ASN A 47 1.92 7.74 9.52
N VAL A 48 2.18 7.98 8.24
CA VAL A 48 2.86 9.19 7.78
C VAL A 48 2.08 10.45 8.18
N ALA A 49 0.76 10.47 8.01
CA ALA A 49 -0.07 11.60 8.43
C ALA A 49 0.02 11.90 9.94
N SER A 50 0.24 10.87 10.76
CA SER A 50 0.40 10.97 12.21
C SER A 50 1.79 11.46 12.66
N LEU A 51 2.79 11.41 11.77
CA LEU A 51 4.12 11.95 12.05
C LEU A 51 4.10 13.50 12.07
N SER A 52 4.97 14.08 12.90
CA SER A 52 5.16 15.54 12.94
C SER A 52 5.73 16.07 11.62
N ILE A 53 5.63 17.38 11.37
CA ILE A 53 6.14 18.01 10.13
C ILE A 53 7.66 17.80 9.98
N GLU A 54 8.39 17.70 11.09
CA GLU A 54 9.83 17.43 11.12
C GLU A 54 10.15 15.97 10.76
N GLU A 55 9.31 15.02 11.15
CA GLU A 55 9.46 13.59 10.82
C GLU A 55 8.94 13.23 9.41
N LYS A 56 8.08 14.08 8.83
CA LYS A 56 7.55 13.94 7.46
C LYS A 56 8.54 14.34 6.37
N ARG A 57 9.64 15.02 6.72
CA ARG A 57 10.60 15.56 5.76
C ARG A 57 11.75 14.55 5.60
N PRO A 58 12.07 14.09 4.36
CA PRO A 58 13.14 13.13 4.10
C PRO A 58 14.53 13.73 4.38
#